data_AF-A0A355TR12-F1
#
_entry.id   AF-A0A355TR12-F1
#
_cell.length_a   1.000
_cell.length_b   1.000
_cell.length_c   1.000
_cell.angle_alpha   90.00
_cell.angle_beta   90.00
_cell.angle_gamma   90.00
#
_symmetry.space_group_name_H-M   'P 1'
#
loop_
_entity.id
_entity.type
_entity.pdbx_description
1 polymer ?
#
loop_
_entity_poly.entity_id
_entity_poly.type
_entity_poly.pdbx_seq_one_letter_code
_entity_poly.pdbx_strand_id
1 'polypeptide(L)'
;MNQYTPEEIFKKLEKTFNDEGVRLESFRLDESSKRVYINLERFAPGLPTAFLVKGLQGTFRRYLDQQIEVILESYNVLPEAAEATSQSSEQLKQDLLKGAAHSPALAFKGTPCLDMRGASAKEAVSALEAFISMVRRQNLKICRFYLDDQNSRRVVRQWAAINGAKLSCLSEEDELWRLQLESASGNELTEHEKLSKQEVLPYRVLLLGSSK
;
A
#
# COMPACT_ATOMS: atom_id res chain seq x y z
N MET A 1 -0.55 -7.90 35.31
CA MET A 1 -0.42 -7.14 34.05
C MET A 1 1.05 -6.86 33.85
N ASN A 2 1.70 -7.50 32.88
CA ASN A 2 3.09 -7.16 32.55
C ASN A 2 3.04 -5.93 31.65
N GLN A 3 3.08 -4.73 32.24
CA GLN A 3 3.24 -3.50 31.49
C GLN A 3 4.67 -3.45 31.00
N TYR A 4 4.88 -3.78 29.72
CA TYR A 4 6.16 -3.50 29.08
C TYR A 4 6.19 -2.05 28.69
N THR A 5 7.29 -1.35 28.92
CA THR A 5 7.48 0.00 28.37
C THR A 5 7.95 -0.07 26.91
N PRO A 6 7.77 0.99 26.10
CA PRO A 6 8.35 1.05 24.76
C PRO A 6 9.84 0.76 24.73
N GLU A 7 10.60 1.27 25.69
CA GLU A 7 12.04 1.04 25.86
C GLU A 7 12.33 -0.46 26.00
N GLU A 8 11.54 -1.16 26.81
CA GLU A 8 11.70 -2.61 27.03
C GLU A 8 11.34 -3.43 25.79
N ILE A 9 10.32 -3.00 25.04
CA ILE A 9 9.94 -3.63 23.77
C ILE A 9 11.08 -3.47 22.76
N PHE A 10 11.60 -2.25 22.58
CA PHE A 10 12.70 -2.01 21.65
C PHE A 10 13.99 -2.71 22.06
N LYS A 11 14.33 -2.72 23.34
CA LYS A 11 15.50 -3.46 23.86
C LYS A 11 15.42 -4.96 23.55
N LYS A 12 14.22 -5.55 23.59
CA LYS A 12 14.01 -6.96 23.22
C LYS A 12 14.10 -7.21 21.72
N LEU A 13 13.73 -6.22 20.91
CA LEU A 13 13.75 -6.29 19.45
C LEU A 13 15.10 -5.88 18.84
N GLU A 14 16.00 -5.28 19.62
CA GLU A 14 17.32 -4.80 19.17
C GLU A 14 18.09 -5.87 18.40
N LYS A 15 18.12 -7.11 18.91
CA LYS A 15 18.77 -8.23 18.22
C LYS A 15 18.09 -8.52 16.88
N THR A 16 16.76 -8.58 16.85
CA THR A 16 16.00 -8.84 15.63
C THR A 16 16.19 -7.74 14.60
N PHE A 17 16.25 -6.47 15.01
CA PHE A 17 16.55 -5.36 14.12
C PHE A 17 17.95 -5.48 13.52
N ASN A 18 18.95 -5.78 14.35
CA ASN A 18 20.31 -5.99 13.88
C ASN A 18 20.41 -7.16 12.89
N ASP A 19 19.73 -8.27 13.16
CA ASP A 19 19.68 -9.44 12.27
C ASP A 19 19.00 -9.10 10.92
N GLU A 20 18.07 -8.14 10.91
CA GLU A 20 17.36 -7.65 9.71
C GLU A 20 18.02 -6.45 9.04
N GLY A 21 19.22 -6.08 9.50
CA GLY A 21 20.04 -5.02 8.92
C GLY A 21 19.53 -3.60 9.19
N VAL A 22 18.75 -3.41 10.26
CA VAL A 22 18.16 -2.12 10.64
C VAL A 22 18.54 -1.76 12.07
N ARG A 23 18.72 -0.47 12.33
CA ARG A 23 18.90 0.10 13.66
C ARG A 23 17.76 1.07 13.96
N LEU A 24 17.31 1.08 15.21
CA LEU A 24 16.43 2.12 15.72
C LEU A 24 17.30 3.29 16.21
N GLU A 25 17.16 4.45 15.58
CA GLU A 25 17.89 5.66 15.95
C GLU A 25 17.23 6.37 17.12
N SER A 26 15.91 6.50 17.07
CA SER A 26 15.13 7.09 18.15
C SER A 26 13.67 6.70 18.04
N PHE A 27 12.95 6.87 19.14
CA PHE A 27 11.50 6.78 19.15
C PHE A 27 10.91 7.84 20.08
N ARG A 28 9.65 8.19 19.83
CA ARG A 28 8.84 9.06 20.68
C ARG A 28 7.44 8.49 20.81
N LEU A 29 6.95 8.36 22.03
CA LEU A 29 5.57 8.00 22.31
C LEU A 29 4.72 9.28 22.43
N ASP A 30 3.62 9.34 21.69
CA ASP A 30 2.53 10.27 21.93
C ASP A 30 1.36 9.48 22.54
N GLU A 31 1.26 9.54 23.86
CA GLU A 31 0.22 8.83 24.63
C GLU A 31 -1.18 9.35 24.30
N SER A 32 -1.31 10.63 23.95
CA SER A 32 -2.60 11.27 23.68
C SER A 32 -3.23 10.78 22.38
N SER A 33 -2.42 10.55 21.35
CA SER A 33 -2.85 10.02 20.06
C SER A 33 -2.63 8.51 19.90
N LYS A 34 -2.10 7.84 20.92
CA LYS A 34 -1.75 6.40 20.91
C LYS A 34 -0.81 6.06 19.76
N ARG A 35 0.20 6.90 19.52
CA ARG A 35 1.17 6.73 18.43
C ARG A 35 2.59 6.61 18.94
N VAL A 36 3.37 5.74 18.30
CA VAL A 36 4.82 5.63 18.49
C VAL A 36 5.49 6.07 17.19
N TYR A 37 6.22 7.17 17.26
CA TYR A 37 7.05 7.66 16.17
C TYR A 37 8.42 6.99 16.27
N ILE A 38 8.92 6.47 15.16
CA ILE A 38 10.23 5.80 15.10
C ILE A 38 11.09 6.37 13.97
N ASN A 39 12.38 6.41 14.23
CA ASN A 39 13.41 6.73 13.27
C ASN A 39 14.29 5.51 13.08
N LEU A 40 14.44 5.05 11.84
CA LEU A 40 15.17 3.84 11.50
C LEU A 40 16.33 4.14 10.54
N GLU A 41 17.45 3.47 10.75
CA GLU A 41 18.59 3.46 9.83
C GLU A 41 18.81 2.04 9.30
N ARG A 42 18.93 1.87 7.99
CA ARG A 42 19.27 0.59 7.37
C ARG A 42 20.74 0.53 7.03
N PHE A 43 21.43 -0.46 7.60
CA PHE A 43 22.85 -0.70 7.38
C PHE A 43 23.14 -2.01 6.62
N ALA A 44 22.15 -2.90 6.46
CA ALA A 44 22.28 -4.12 5.67
C ALA A 44 20.95 -4.50 4.97
N PRO A 45 21.01 -5.32 3.89
CA PRO A 45 19.81 -5.89 3.27
C PRO A 45 19.07 -6.80 4.26
N GLY A 46 17.74 -6.82 4.18
CA GLY A 46 16.90 -7.61 5.09
C GLY A 46 15.41 -7.38 4.81
N LEU A 47 14.55 -7.68 5.78
CA LEU A 47 13.10 -7.54 5.65
C LEU A 47 12.71 -6.13 5.18
N PRO A 48 11.80 -5.96 4.21
CA PRO A 48 11.35 -4.63 3.82
C PRO A 48 10.79 -3.83 5.01
N THR A 49 11.12 -2.54 5.10
CA THR A 49 10.82 -1.69 6.27
C THR A 49 9.34 -1.64 6.62
N ALA A 50 8.45 -1.74 5.63
CA ALA A 50 7.00 -1.82 5.86
C ALA A 50 6.61 -3.04 6.72
N PHE A 51 7.27 -4.19 6.55
CA PHE A 51 7.02 -5.37 7.38
C PHE A 51 7.56 -5.20 8.79
N LEU A 52 8.71 -4.53 8.96
CA LEU A 52 9.25 -4.20 10.28
C LEU A 52 8.32 -3.27 11.05
N VAL A 53 7.82 -2.20 10.40
CA VAL A 53 6.84 -1.27 11.00
C VAL A 53 5.55 -2.01 11.38
N LYS A 54 5.04 -2.88 10.50
CA LYS A 54 3.84 -3.68 10.79
C LYS A 54 4.06 -4.67 11.94
N GLY A 55 5.22 -5.34 11.98
CA GLY A 55 5.60 -6.24 13.06
C GLY A 55 5.74 -5.53 14.40
N LEU A 56 6.33 -4.33 14.40
CA LEU A 56 6.41 -3.46 15.57
C LEU A 56 5.03 -3.07 16.06
N GLN A 57 4.15 -2.64 15.15
CA GLN A 57 2.79 -2.29 15.51
C GLN A 57 2.05 -3.47 16.17
N GLY A 58 2.18 -4.68 15.61
CA GLY A 58 1.65 -5.89 16.24
C GLY A 58 2.22 -6.17 17.62
N THR A 59 3.52 -5.91 17.82
CA THR A 59 4.20 -6.08 19.11
C THR A 59 3.72 -5.06 20.14
N PHE A 60 3.63 -3.78 19.77
CA PHE A 60 3.07 -2.73 20.64
C PHE A 60 1.62 -3.01 21.03
N ARG A 61 0.80 -3.49 20.08
CA ARG A 61 -0.59 -3.89 20.36
C ARG A 61 -0.69 -5.03 21.37
N ARG A 62 0.27 -5.96 21.36
CA ARG A 62 0.28 -7.12 22.24
C ARG A 62 0.76 -6.81 23.65
N TYR A 63 1.71 -5.88 23.80
CA TYR A 63 2.45 -5.68 25.05
C TYR A 63 2.23 -4.34 25.74
N LEU A 64 1.67 -3.33 25.05
CA LEU A 64 1.46 -1.99 25.59
C LEU A 64 -0.04 -1.60 25.56
N ASP A 65 -0.64 -1.47 24.37
CA ASP A 65 -2.07 -1.15 24.19
C ASP A 65 -2.53 -1.51 22.77
N GLN A 66 -3.69 -2.18 22.63
CA GLN A 66 -4.21 -2.71 21.36
C GLN A 66 -4.51 -1.65 20.29
N GLN A 67 -4.60 -0.37 20.68
CA GLN A 67 -4.87 0.73 19.75
C GLN A 67 -3.62 1.45 19.23
N ILE A 68 -2.42 1.02 19.61
CA ILE A 68 -1.20 1.74 19.24
C ILE A 68 -0.89 1.63 17.74
N GLU A 69 -0.57 2.77 17.15
CA GLU A 69 -0.10 2.93 15.78
C GLU A 69 1.39 3.30 15.77
N VAL A 70 2.15 2.71 14.85
CA VAL A 70 3.60 2.99 14.71
C VAL A 70 3.79 3.80 13.44
N ILE A 71 4.40 4.98 13.58
CA ILE A 71 4.65 5.93 12.50
C ILE A 71 6.16 5.98 12.25
N LEU A 72 6.57 5.68 11.02
CA LEU A 72 7.96 5.88 10.59
C LEU A 72 8.15 7.35 10.24
N GLU A 73 8.88 8.08 11.08
CA GLU A 73 9.08 9.53 10.95
C GLU A 73 10.28 9.84 10.05
N SER A 74 11.36 9.08 10.17
CA SER A 74 12.49 9.12 9.25
C SER A 74 13.08 7.74 8.98
N TYR A 75 13.61 7.58 7.76
CA TYR A 75 14.23 6.34 7.31
C TYR A 75 15.47 6.65 6.48
N ASN A 76 16.64 6.35 7.04
CA ASN A 76 17.93 6.51 6.38
C ASN A 76 18.42 5.17 5.83
N VAL A 77 19.01 5.16 4.64
CA VAL A 77 19.60 3.96 4.04
C VAL A 77 21.07 4.23 3.77
N LEU A 78 21.94 3.49 4.45
CA LEU A 78 23.38 3.61 4.25
C LEU A 78 23.78 3.08 2.86
N PRO A 79 24.83 3.64 2.24
CA PRO A 79 25.27 3.27 0.90
C PRO A 79 25.54 1.76 0.75
N GLU A 80 26.10 1.11 1.78
CA GLU A 80 26.40 -0.32 1.80
C GLU A 80 25.14 -1.19 1.71
N ALA A 81 24.00 -0.68 2.18
CA ALA A 81 22.71 -1.34 2.07
C ALA A 81 22.00 -1.04 0.75
N ALA A 82 22.28 0.08 0.10
CA ALA A 82 21.63 0.53 -1.14
C ALA A 82 22.00 -0.32 -2.37
N GLU A 83 23.26 -0.78 -2.43
CA GLU A 83 23.74 -1.65 -3.51
C GLU A 83 23.17 -3.08 -3.42
N ALA A 84 23.10 -3.62 -2.19
CA ALA A 84 22.56 -4.96 -1.93
C ALA A 84 21.02 -5.02 -1.99
N THR A 85 20.31 -3.93 -1.62
CA THR A 85 18.84 -3.88 -1.74
C THR A 85 18.37 -3.81 -3.18
N SER A 86 19.17 -3.27 -4.12
CA SER A 86 18.84 -3.32 -5.55
C SER A 86 18.87 -4.74 -6.13
N GLN A 87 19.87 -5.56 -5.75
CA GLN A 87 19.96 -6.96 -6.19
C GLN A 87 19.00 -7.89 -5.42
N SER A 88 18.86 -7.67 -4.11
CA SER A 88 17.91 -8.38 -3.26
C SER A 88 16.46 -8.06 -3.64
N SER A 89 16.10 -6.85 -4.06
CA SER A 89 14.76 -6.51 -4.57
C SER A 89 14.38 -7.34 -5.80
N GLU A 90 15.31 -7.55 -6.73
CA GLU A 90 15.08 -8.39 -7.92
C GLU A 90 14.91 -9.86 -7.54
N GLN A 91 15.73 -10.37 -6.61
CA GLN A 91 15.60 -11.73 -6.09
C GLN A 91 14.36 -11.92 -5.20
N LEU A 92 13.99 -10.97 -4.35
CA LEU A 92 12.76 -10.98 -3.56
C LEU A 92 11.53 -10.83 -4.47
N LYS A 93 11.59 -10.05 -5.55
CA LYS A 93 10.54 -10.06 -6.59
C LYS A 93 10.44 -11.46 -7.19
N GLN A 94 11.55 -12.09 -7.56
CA GLN A 94 11.56 -13.44 -8.15
C GLN A 94 11.14 -14.53 -7.16
N ASP A 95 11.47 -14.43 -5.88
CA ASP A 95 11.14 -15.40 -4.85
C ASP A 95 9.74 -15.17 -4.26
N LEU A 96 9.24 -13.93 -4.23
CA LEU A 96 7.81 -13.65 -4.01
C LEU A 96 6.96 -14.13 -5.20
N LEU A 97 7.49 -14.08 -6.42
CA LEU A 97 6.87 -14.68 -7.60
C LEU A 97 6.86 -16.21 -7.56
N LYS A 98 7.82 -16.85 -6.85
CA LYS A 98 7.91 -18.31 -6.68
C LYS A 98 7.18 -18.84 -5.43
N GLY A 99 7.12 -18.06 -4.35
CA GLY A 99 6.53 -18.42 -3.05
C GLY A 99 5.10 -17.95 -2.85
N ALA A 100 4.61 -17.01 -3.66
CA ALA A 100 3.18 -16.86 -3.85
C ALA A 100 2.70 -18.11 -4.58
N ALA A 101 2.11 -19.06 -3.84
CA ALA A 101 1.19 -20.02 -4.41
C ALA A 101 0.41 -19.28 -5.49
N HIS A 102 0.43 -19.82 -6.73
CA HIS A 102 -0.33 -19.30 -7.85
C HIS A 102 -1.81 -19.25 -7.47
N SER A 103 -2.22 -18.22 -6.71
CA SER A 103 -3.52 -17.63 -6.91
C SER A 103 -3.45 -17.17 -8.34
N PRO A 104 -4.29 -17.71 -9.24
CA PRO A 104 -4.30 -17.25 -10.61
C PRO A 104 -4.46 -15.73 -10.52
N ALA A 105 -3.42 -14.99 -10.91
CA ALA A 105 -3.52 -13.55 -10.99
C ALA A 105 -4.74 -13.31 -11.86
N LEU A 106 -5.75 -12.63 -11.32
CA LEU A 106 -6.90 -12.16 -12.09
C LEU A 106 -6.34 -11.24 -13.18
N ALA A 107 -5.97 -11.85 -14.30
CA ALA A 107 -5.51 -11.17 -15.48
C ALA A 107 -6.77 -10.59 -16.12
N PHE A 108 -6.88 -9.28 -16.09
CA PHE A 108 -8.01 -8.60 -16.70
C PHE A 108 -7.89 -8.80 -18.21
N LYS A 109 -8.90 -9.42 -18.81
CA LYS A 109 -9.05 -9.57 -20.26
C LYS A 109 -9.66 -8.31 -20.90
N GLY A 110 -10.22 -7.44 -20.08
CA GLY A 110 -10.83 -6.17 -20.44
C GLY A 110 -10.36 -5.00 -19.57
N THR A 111 -11.04 -3.86 -19.66
CA THR A 111 -10.68 -2.68 -18.86
C THR A 111 -11.00 -2.97 -17.39
N PRO A 112 -9.99 -2.93 -16.49
CA PRO A 112 -10.22 -3.20 -15.08
C PRO A 112 -11.06 -2.07 -14.48
N CYS A 113 -12.10 -2.45 -13.73
CA CYS A 113 -12.93 -1.52 -13.00
C CYS A 113 -13.07 -1.94 -11.55
N LEU A 114 -12.93 -0.97 -10.64
CA LEU A 114 -13.18 -1.17 -9.22
C LEU A 114 -14.46 -0.44 -8.79
N ASP A 115 -15.41 -1.16 -8.23
CA ASP A 115 -16.58 -0.58 -7.59
C ASP A 115 -16.29 -0.33 -6.10
N MET A 116 -16.24 0.96 -5.71
CA MET A 116 -15.96 1.40 -4.34
C MET A 116 -17.14 2.13 -3.69
N ARG A 117 -18.34 2.07 -4.27
CA ARG A 117 -19.51 2.73 -3.70
C ARG A 117 -19.84 2.14 -2.33
N GLY A 118 -20.06 3.03 -1.35
CA GLY A 118 -20.35 2.64 0.03
C GLY A 118 -19.14 2.20 0.84
N ALA A 119 -17.91 2.30 0.30
CA ALA A 119 -16.70 2.06 1.07
C ALA A 119 -16.43 3.23 2.03
N SER A 120 -16.05 2.91 3.28
CA SER A 120 -15.47 3.92 4.18
C SER A 120 -14.15 4.45 3.61
N ALA A 121 -13.70 5.61 4.09
CA ALA A 121 -12.43 6.20 3.61
C ALA A 121 -11.23 5.23 3.77
N LYS A 122 -11.17 4.48 4.88
CA LYS A 122 -10.11 3.49 5.13
C LYS A 122 -10.18 2.33 4.14
N GLU A 123 -11.38 1.80 3.92
CA GLU A 123 -11.62 0.70 2.97
C GLU A 123 -11.32 1.13 1.53
N ALA A 124 -11.70 2.34 1.16
CA ALA A 124 -11.43 2.91 -0.16
C ALA A 124 -9.92 3.06 -0.41
N VAL A 125 -9.15 3.52 0.58
CA VAL A 125 -7.68 3.61 0.47
C VAL A 125 -7.07 2.22 0.27
N SER A 126 -7.41 1.25 1.13
CA SER A 126 -6.86 -0.10 1.06
C SER A 126 -7.25 -0.82 -0.25
N ALA A 127 -8.50 -0.69 -0.69
CA ALA A 127 -8.96 -1.30 -1.93
C ALA A 127 -8.32 -0.63 -3.16
N LEU A 128 -8.16 0.69 -3.15
CA LEU A 128 -7.51 1.44 -4.22
C LEU A 128 -6.05 1.00 -4.37
N GLU A 129 -5.27 0.92 -3.29
CA GLU A 129 -3.87 0.49 -3.35
C GLU A 129 -3.71 -0.94 -3.90
N ALA A 130 -4.54 -1.86 -3.41
CA ALA A 130 -4.55 -3.25 -3.88
C ALA A 130 -4.88 -3.32 -5.38
N PHE A 131 -5.91 -2.60 -5.81
CA PHE A 131 -6.34 -2.56 -7.20
C PHE A 131 -5.27 -1.96 -8.12
N ILE A 132 -4.70 -0.81 -7.75
CA ILE A 132 -3.65 -0.16 -8.54
C ILE A 132 -2.41 -1.05 -8.63
N SER A 133 -2.06 -1.78 -7.57
CA SER A 133 -0.98 -2.77 -7.62
C SER A 133 -1.26 -3.85 -8.68
N MET A 134 -2.49 -4.36 -8.74
CA MET A 134 -2.90 -5.35 -9.75
C MET A 134 -2.84 -4.79 -11.17
N VAL A 135 -3.32 -3.56 -11.37
CA VAL A 135 -3.31 -2.86 -12.66
C VAL A 135 -1.87 -2.62 -13.14
N ARG A 136 -0.99 -2.13 -12.27
CA ARG A 136 0.43 -1.88 -12.59
C ARG A 136 1.20 -3.17 -12.92
N ARG A 137 0.95 -4.27 -12.20
CA ARG A 137 1.57 -5.58 -12.49
C ARG A 137 1.24 -6.10 -13.90
N GLN A 138 0.10 -5.69 -14.45
CA GLN A 138 -0.34 -6.05 -15.80
C GLN A 138 0.03 -4.97 -16.83
N ASN A 139 0.82 -3.97 -16.44
CA ASN A 139 1.27 -2.85 -17.28
C ASN A 139 0.11 -2.08 -17.95
N LEU A 140 -1.05 -2.04 -17.29
CA LEU A 140 -2.24 -1.35 -17.77
C LEU A 140 -2.16 0.13 -17.40
N LYS A 141 -2.39 1.01 -18.37
CA LYS A 141 -2.29 2.47 -18.20
C LYS A 141 -3.60 3.14 -17.81
N ILE A 142 -4.72 2.45 -18.03
CA ILE A 142 -6.07 2.96 -17.84
C ILE A 142 -6.85 1.98 -16.96
N CYS A 143 -7.55 2.52 -15.97
CA CYS A 143 -8.53 1.78 -15.18
C CYS A 143 -9.76 2.65 -14.90
N ARG A 144 -10.86 2.01 -14.49
CA ARG A 144 -12.14 2.67 -14.23
C ARG A 144 -12.59 2.45 -12.78
N PHE A 145 -13.48 3.31 -12.30
CA PHE A 145 -14.00 3.23 -10.95
C PHE A 145 -15.48 3.60 -10.91
N TYR A 146 -16.26 2.89 -10.10
CA TYR A 146 -17.54 3.39 -9.62
C TYR A 146 -17.32 4.06 -8.26
N LEU A 147 -17.56 5.37 -8.18
CA LEU A 147 -17.21 6.21 -7.04
C LEU A 147 -18.41 7.02 -6.55
N ASP A 148 -18.84 6.73 -5.33
CA ASP A 148 -19.81 7.56 -4.63
C ASP A 148 -19.32 9.00 -4.43
N ASP A 149 -20.26 9.91 -4.23
CA ASP A 149 -19.96 11.34 -4.05
C ASP A 149 -19.25 11.70 -2.73
N GLN A 150 -19.05 10.73 -1.84
CA GLN A 150 -18.52 10.95 -0.51
C GLN A 150 -17.05 10.53 -0.38
N ASN A 151 -16.82 9.32 0.11
CA ASN A 151 -15.50 8.91 0.58
C ASN A 151 -14.63 8.39 -0.56
N SER A 152 -15.21 7.58 -1.45
CA SER A 152 -14.46 6.89 -2.50
C SER A 152 -13.91 7.88 -3.55
N ARG A 153 -14.73 8.83 -4.01
CA ARG A 153 -14.32 9.88 -4.95
C ARG A 153 -13.23 10.79 -4.38
N ARG A 154 -13.35 11.17 -3.10
CA ARG A 154 -12.35 11.99 -2.41
C ARG A 154 -10.99 11.27 -2.35
N VAL A 155 -11.00 10.00 -1.95
CA VAL A 155 -9.78 9.19 -1.84
C VAL A 155 -9.08 9.04 -3.20
N VAL A 156 -9.82 8.72 -4.26
CA VAL A 156 -9.23 8.56 -5.61
C VAL A 156 -8.69 9.87 -6.15
N ARG A 157 -9.39 11.00 -5.94
CA ARG A 157 -8.90 12.34 -6.34
C ARG A 157 -7.57 12.67 -5.64
N GLN A 158 -7.50 12.46 -4.33
CA GLN A 158 -6.28 12.71 -3.56
C GLN A 158 -5.13 11.82 -4.01
N TRP A 159 -5.39 10.52 -4.19
CA TRP A 159 -4.39 9.58 -4.67
C TRP A 159 -3.87 9.98 -6.06
N ALA A 160 -4.76 10.36 -6.98
CA ALA A 160 -4.39 10.77 -8.33
C ALA A 160 -3.49 12.01 -8.33
N ALA A 161 -3.81 13.01 -7.49
CA ALA A 161 -3.00 14.22 -7.33
C ALA A 161 -1.59 13.92 -6.81
N ILE A 162 -1.46 13.01 -5.81
CA ILE A 162 -0.17 12.60 -5.25
C ILE A 162 0.69 11.87 -6.28
N ASN A 163 0.06 11.03 -7.11
CA ASN A 163 0.77 10.14 -8.04
C ASN A 163 0.89 10.71 -9.47
N GLY A 164 0.49 11.96 -9.70
CA GLY A 164 0.51 12.57 -11.04
C GLY A 164 -0.42 11.89 -12.06
N ALA A 165 -1.46 11.20 -11.60
CA ALA A 165 -2.42 10.51 -12.44
C ALA A 165 -3.60 11.42 -12.80
N LYS A 166 -4.19 11.22 -13.98
CA LYS A 166 -5.34 12.02 -14.44
C LYS A 166 -6.64 11.27 -14.19
N LEU A 167 -7.52 11.86 -13.38
CA LEU A 167 -8.88 11.36 -13.13
C LEU A 167 -9.88 12.17 -13.95
N SER A 168 -10.72 11.50 -14.75
CA SER A 168 -11.80 12.12 -15.52
C SER A 168 -13.14 11.43 -15.23
N CYS A 169 -14.22 12.21 -15.18
CA CYS A 169 -15.57 11.66 -15.10
C CYS A 169 -16.00 11.16 -16.49
N LEU A 170 -16.59 9.97 -16.55
CA LEU A 170 -17.17 9.42 -17.78
C LEU A 170 -18.69 9.52 -17.80
N SER A 171 -19.33 9.31 -16.64
CA SER A 171 -20.78 9.45 -16.45
C SER A 171 -21.02 9.82 -14.99
N GLU A 172 -21.61 10.99 -14.73
CA GLU A 172 -21.99 11.40 -13.37
C GLU A 172 -23.18 10.59 -12.86
N GLU A 173 -24.15 10.28 -13.74
CA GLU A 173 -25.35 9.49 -13.41
C GLU A 173 -24.99 8.05 -12.98
N ASP A 174 -24.01 7.45 -13.65
CA ASP A 174 -23.53 6.10 -13.32
C ASP A 174 -22.40 6.10 -12.27
N GLU A 175 -22.03 7.28 -11.75
CA GLU A 175 -20.89 7.45 -10.84
C GLU A 175 -19.58 6.85 -11.39
N LEU A 176 -19.38 6.88 -12.71
CA LEU A 176 -18.29 6.20 -13.41
C LEU A 176 -17.14 7.18 -13.74
N TRP A 177 -15.95 6.80 -13.27
CA TRP A 177 -14.72 7.58 -13.42
C TRP A 177 -13.62 6.78 -14.10
N ARG A 178 -12.71 7.47 -14.79
CA ARG A 178 -11.53 6.92 -15.46
C ARG A 178 -10.27 7.51 -14.86
N LEU A 179 -9.30 6.66 -14.56
CA LEU A 179 -7.97 7.06 -14.11
C LEU A 179 -6.91 6.64 -15.13
N GLN A 180 -6.05 7.58 -15.51
CA GLN A 180 -4.90 7.36 -16.37
C GLN A 180 -3.62 7.51 -15.53
N LEU A 181 -2.80 6.45 -15.49
CA LEU A 181 -1.65 6.33 -14.58
C LEU A 181 -0.36 6.97 -15.09
N GLU A 182 -0.25 7.21 -16.39
CA GLU A 182 0.88 7.90 -17.02
C GLU A 182 0.34 9.02 -17.91
N SER A 183 1.04 10.15 -17.95
CA SER A 183 0.85 11.18 -18.96
C SER A 183 1.22 10.60 -20.32
N ALA A 184 0.22 10.10 -21.05
CA ALA A 184 0.39 9.77 -22.46
C ALA A 184 0.74 11.07 -23.20
N SER A 185 2.02 11.26 -23.51
CA SER A 185 2.46 12.22 -24.52
C SER A 185 2.05 11.68 -25.88
N GLY A 186 0.88 12.06 -26.35
CA GLY A 186 0.41 11.66 -27.67
C GLY A 186 -1.10 11.83 -27.79
N ASN A 187 -1.50 12.58 -28.81
CA ASN A 187 -2.87 12.66 -29.32
C ASN A 187 -3.42 11.25 -29.62
N GLU A 188 -4.07 10.62 -28.65
CA GLU A 188 -5.01 9.53 -28.89
C GLU A 188 -6.30 9.81 -28.12
N LEU A 189 -6.87 10.97 -28.41
CA LEU A 189 -8.32 11.15 -28.40
C LEU A 189 -8.86 10.37 -29.61
N THR A 190 -9.22 9.12 -29.40
CA THR A 190 -10.19 8.44 -30.27
C THR A 190 -11.16 7.67 -29.41
N GLU A 191 -12.31 8.31 -29.23
CA GLU A 191 -13.66 7.75 -29.35
C GLU A 191 -13.83 6.25 -29.07
N HIS A 192 -14.73 5.97 -28.12
CA HIS A 192 -15.48 4.71 -28.05
C HIS A 192 -14.66 3.41 -28.00
N GLU A 193 -13.76 3.28 -27.02
CA GLU A 193 -13.46 1.93 -26.50
C GLU A 193 -14.73 1.38 -25.84
N LYS A 194 -15.48 0.62 -26.65
CA LYS A 194 -16.73 -0.09 -26.34
C LYS A 194 -16.76 -0.51 -24.87
N LEU A 195 -17.80 -0.08 -24.16
CA LEU A 195 -18.21 -0.53 -22.82
C LEU A 195 -18.36 -2.07 -22.67
N SER A 196 -18.12 -2.85 -23.73
CA SER A 196 -18.45 -4.27 -23.85
C SER A 196 -17.43 -5.24 -23.21
N LYS A 197 -16.33 -4.78 -22.62
CA LYS A 197 -15.39 -5.63 -21.87
C LYS A 197 -14.86 -4.94 -20.61
N GLN A 198 -15.76 -4.45 -19.77
CA GLN A 198 -15.40 -3.95 -18.45
C GLN A 198 -15.46 -5.08 -17.44
N GLU A 199 -14.38 -5.28 -16.69
CA GLU A 199 -14.33 -6.28 -15.61
C GLU A 199 -14.44 -5.56 -14.28
N VAL A 200 -15.65 -5.61 -13.69
CA VAL A 200 -15.96 -4.92 -12.44
C VAL A 200 -15.65 -5.82 -11.26
N LEU A 201 -14.77 -5.33 -10.39
CA LEU A 201 -14.46 -5.95 -9.10
C LEU A 201 -15.06 -5.12 -7.98
N PRO A 202 -15.82 -5.71 -7.04
CA PRO A 202 -16.27 -5.00 -5.86
C PRO A 202 -15.12 -4.84 -4.85
N TYR A 203 -14.99 -3.67 -4.24
CA TYR A 203 -13.91 -3.35 -3.31
C TYR A 203 -13.74 -4.37 -2.18
N ARG A 204 -14.86 -4.93 -1.68
CA ARG A 204 -14.86 -5.95 -0.62
C ARG A 204 -14.03 -7.17 -0.98
N VAL A 205 -14.02 -7.60 -2.25
CA VAL A 205 -13.23 -8.75 -2.70
C VAL A 205 -11.73 -8.50 -2.52
N LEU A 206 -11.27 -7.26 -2.72
CA LEU A 206 -9.88 -6.89 -2.49
C LEU A 206 -9.53 -6.84 -1.00
N LEU A 207 -10.49 -6.47 -0.15
CA LEU A 207 -10.31 -6.39 1.30
C LEU A 207 -10.33 -7.75 2.00
N LEU A 208 -10.97 -8.77 1.41
CA LEU A 208 -10.96 -10.14 1.93
C LEU A 208 -9.53 -10.73 2.00
N GLY A 209 -8.64 -10.31 1.10
CA GLY A 209 -7.22 -10.68 1.13
C GLY A 209 -6.35 -9.80 2.03
N SER A 210 -6.84 -8.63 2.45
CA SER A 210 -6.12 -7.66 3.29
C SER A 210 -6.34 -7.86 4.79
N SER A 211 -7.24 -8.76 5.18
CA SER A 211 -7.56 -9.09 6.57
C SER A 211 -6.53 -10.07 7.16
N LYS A 212 -5.29 -9.59 7.36
CA LYS A 212 -4.27 -10.21 8.22
C LYS A 212 -3.41 -9.15 8.90
#